data_AF-B4D3B9-F1
#
_entry.id   AF-B4D3B9-F1
#
_cell.length_a   1.000
_cell.length_b   1.000
_cell.length_c   1.000
_cell.angle_alpha   90.00
_cell.angle_beta   90.00
_cell.angle_gamma   90.00
#
_symmetry.space_group_name_H-M   'P 1'
#
loop_
_entity.id
_entity.type
_entity.pdbx_description
1 polymer ?
#
loop_
_entity_poly.entity_id
_entity_poly.type
_entity_poly.pdbx_seq_one_letter_code
_entity_poly.pdbx_strand_id
1 'polypeptide(L)'
;MFDRIKRLFGSASAPAREIVQCETKALETPAGPKFAIFLAANLHQPAALDALVEALVERFKLHRMISPPETSMLLLTIIGPCDAPAVLSRWQARVSGDQIARLWMDQMEKADLAVTPKGAVASQYHSLLPTKGERANGV
;
A
#
# COMPACT_ATOMS: atom_id res chain seq x y z
N MET A 1 30.21 -35.32 6.86
CA MET A 1 28.90 -35.72 7.45
C MET A 1 28.03 -34.53 7.85
N PHE A 2 28.60 -33.34 8.14
CA PHE A 2 27.86 -32.14 8.52
C PHE A 2 27.21 -31.35 7.36
N ASP A 3 27.61 -31.57 6.10
CA ASP A 3 27.04 -30.86 4.94
C ASP A 3 25.62 -31.28 4.53
N ARG A 4 25.11 -32.42 5.04
CA ARG A 4 23.75 -32.88 4.72
C ARG A 4 22.67 -32.21 5.58
N ILE A 5 23.01 -31.65 6.74
CA ILE A 5 22.03 -31.04 7.66
C ILE A 5 21.67 -29.61 7.22
N LYS A 6 22.56 -28.89 6.53
CA LYS A 6 22.25 -27.55 5.96
C LYS A 6 21.21 -27.57 4.83
N ARG A 7 20.95 -28.72 4.19
CA ARG A 7 19.94 -28.85 3.11
C ARG A 7 18.52 -29.12 3.61
N LEU A 8 18.34 -29.58 4.86
CA LEU A 8 17.01 -29.80 5.44
C LEU A 8 16.35 -28.50 5.91
N PHE A 9 17.16 -27.48 6.21
CA PHE A 9 16.72 -26.11 6.45
C PHE A 9 16.96 -25.25 5.20
N GLY A 10 16.59 -25.78 4.03
CA GLY A 10 16.63 -25.02 2.79
C GLY A 10 15.96 -23.67 3.04
N SER A 11 16.77 -22.61 3.10
CA SER A 11 16.29 -21.25 3.18
C SER A 11 15.33 -21.08 2.03
N ALA A 12 14.03 -21.07 2.32
CA ALA A 12 13.04 -20.68 1.32
C ALA A 12 13.53 -19.34 0.76
N SER A 13 13.66 -19.26 -0.56
CA SER A 13 13.99 -17.99 -1.19
C SER A 13 12.95 -16.97 -0.73
N ALA A 14 13.39 -15.82 -0.22
CA ALA A 14 12.47 -14.79 0.22
C ALA A 14 11.50 -14.46 -0.93
N PRO A 15 10.19 -14.31 -0.66
CA PRO A 15 9.22 -14.05 -1.71
C PRO A 15 9.60 -12.77 -2.47
N ALA A 16 9.27 -12.67 -3.75
CA ALA A 16 9.62 -11.49 -4.54
C ALA A 16 8.95 -10.20 -4.01
N ARG A 17 7.79 -10.36 -3.37
CA ARG A 17 6.98 -9.32 -2.73
C ARG A 17 6.16 -9.92 -1.59
N GLU A 18 5.81 -9.12 -0.59
CA GLU A 18 5.00 -9.56 0.55
C GLU A 18 4.19 -8.39 1.12
N ILE A 19 2.92 -8.62 1.44
CA ILE A 19 2.13 -7.68 2.27
C ILE A 19 2.29 -8.15 3.72
N VAL A 20 2.94 -7.32 4.54
CA VAL A 20 3.32 -7.67 5.92
C VAL A 20 2.35 -7.12 6.97
N GLN A 21 1.52 -6.14 6.61
CA GLN A 21 0.55 -5.55 7.52
C GLN A 21 -0.68 -5.07 6.75
N CYS A 22 -1.85 -5.31 7.32
CA CYS A 22 -3.13 -4.76 6.87
C CYS A 22 -4.07 -4.71 8.07
N GLU A 23 -4.22 -3.54 8.67
CA GLU A 23 -5.06 -3.36 9.86
C GLU A 23 -5.78 -2.01 9.83
N THR A 24 -6.87 -1.90 10.58
CA THR A 24 -7.60 -0.64 10.78
C THR A 24 -7.42 -0.19 12.21
N LYS A 25 -7.04 1.08 12.42
CA LYS A 25 -6.90 1.68 13.76
C LYS A 25 -7.71 2.96 13.87
N ALA A 26 -8.30 3.16 15.04
CA ALA A 26 -8.83 4.46 15.42
C ALA A 26 -7.68 5.44 15.66
N LEU A 27 -7.82 6.65 15.13
CA LEU A 27 -6.92 7.77 15.32
C LEU A 27 -7.72 8.92 15.92
N GLU A 28 -7.17 9.52 16.98
CA GLU A 28 -7.67 10.77 17.50
C GLU A 28 -7.32 11.89 16.53
N THR A 29 -8.33 12.58 16.01
CA THR A 29 -8.15 13.78 15.18
C THR A 29 -8.80 14.98 15.87
N PRO A 30 -8.41 16.22 15.53
CA PRO A 30 -9.08 17.42 16.07
C PRO A 30 -10.59 17.47 15.79
N ALA A 31 -11.08 16.74 14.79
CA ALA A 31 -12.50 16.65 14.43
C ALA A 31 -13.23 15.43 15.07
N GLY A 32 -12.55 14.68 15.93
CA GLY A 32 -13.04 13.44 16.52
C GLY A 32 -12.31 12.18 16.04
N PRO A 33 -12.65 10.99 16.57
CA PRO A 33 -12.00 9.75 16.18
C PRO A 33 -12.30 9.39 14.72
N LYS A 34 -11.28 9.05 13.96
CA LYS A 34 -11.40 8.52 12.59
C LYS A 34 -10.68 7.19 12.47
N PHE A 35 -11.05 6.38 11.50
CA PHE A 35 -10.37 5.11 11.26
C PHE A 35 -9.41 5.22 10.07
N ALA A 36 -8.21 4.68 10.25
CA ALA A 36 -7.16 4.61 9.25
C ALA A 36 -6.79 3.16 8.94
N ILE A 37 -6.70 2.84 7.65
CA ILE A 37 -6.13 1.59 7.16
C ILE A 37 -4.61 1.76 7.10
N PHE A 38 -3.88 0.89 7.78
CA PHE A 38 -2.43 0.75 7.67
C PHE A 38 -2.14 -0.47 6.82
N LEU A 39 -1.58 -0.24 5.63
CA LEU A 39 -1.21 -1.28 4.68
C LEU A 39 0.30 -1.19 4.45
N ALA A 40 1.04 -2.25 4.76
CA ALA A 40 2.50 -2.26 4.58
C ALA A 40 2.96 -3.48 3.80
N ALA A 41 3.99 -3.28 2.97
CA ALA A 41 4.56 -4.32 2.14
C ALA A 41 6.07 -4.22 1.98
N ASN A 42 6.69 -5.37 1.73
CA ASN A 42 8.07 -5.49 1.31
C ASN A 42 8.12 -5.82 -0.19
N LEU A 43 9.00 -5.12 -0.91
CA LEU A 43 9.39 -5.46 -2.27
C LEU A 43 10.83 -5.96 -2.23
N HIS A 44 11.06 -7.21 -2.65
CA HIS A 44 12.40 -7.80 -2.66
C HIS A 44 13.02 -7.78 -4.06
N GLN A 45 12.19 -7.82 -5.11
CA GLN A 45 12.62 -7.80 -6.50
C GLN A 45 11.90 -6.67 -7.26
N PRO A 46 12.61 -5.73 -7.91
CA PRO A 46 11.99 -4.61 -8.63
C PRO A 46 10.95 -5.04 -9.67
N ALA A 47 11.20 -6.17 -10.35
CA ALA A 47 10.30 -6.74 -11.36
C ALA A 47 8.92 -7.15 -10.81
N ALA A 48 8.78 -7.32 -9.49
CA ALA A 48 7.53 -7.69 -8.85
C ALA A 48 6.65 -6.48 -8.47
N LEU A 49 7.07 -5.24 -8.80
CA LEU A 49 6.38 -4.02 -8.38
C LEU A 49 4.93 -3.97 -8.89
N ASP A 50 4.68 -4.27 -10.16
CA ASP A 50 3.32 -4.23 -10.73
C ASP A 50 2.38 -5.23 -10.03
N ALA A 51 2.87 -6.46 -9.80
CA ALA A 51 2.15 -7.49 -9.09
C ALA A 51 1.92 -7.14 -7.61
N LEU A 52 2.84 -6.38 -7.00
CA LEU A 52 2.66 -5.88 -5.64
C LEU A 52 1.57 -4.82 -5.57
N VAL A 53 1.61 -3.83 -6.46
CA VAL A 53 0.60 -2.76 -6.49
C VAL A 53 -0.80 -3.33 -6.73
N GLU A 54 -0.93 -4.29 -7.64
CA GLU A 54 -2.19 -5.01 -7.86
C GLU A 54 -2.70 -5.68 -6.57
N ALA A 55 -1.83 -6.45 -5.91
CA ALA A 55 -2.20 -7.11 -4.66
C ALA A 55 -2.55 -6.13 -3.52
N LEU A 56 -1.90 -4.96 -3.48
CA LEU A 56 -2.18 -3.90 -2.51
C LEU A 56 -3.56 -3.27 -2.75
N VAL A 57 -3.92 -3.01 -4.02
CA VAL A 57 -5.26 -2.49 -4.36
C VAL A 57 -6.34 -3.49 -4.01
N GLU A 58 -6.15 -4.77 -4.34
CA GLU A 58 -7.09 -5.84 -3.94
C GLU A 58 -7.23 -5.94 -2.42
N ARG A 59 -6.09 -5.90 -1.71
CA ARG A 59 -6.09 -5.94 -0.24
C ARG A 59 -6.82 -4.73 0.34
N PHE A 60 -6.59 -3.53 -0.19
CA PHE A 60 -7.28 -2.31 0.23
C PHE A 60 -8.80 -2.45 0.06
N LYS A 61 -9.28 -2.89 -1.11
CA LYS A 61 -10.72 -3.08 -1.36
C LYS A 61 -11.35 -4.03 -0.34
N LEU A 62 -10.77 -5.23 -0.19
CA LEU A 62 -11.28 -6.25 0.72
C LEU A 62 -11.28 -5.75 2.17
N HIS A 63 -10.21 -5.08 2.59
CA HIS A 63 -10.08 -4.56 3.94
C HIS A 63 -11.05 -3.40 4.21
N ARG A 64 -11.29 -2.53 3.22
CA ARG A 64 -12.24 -1.43 3.34
C ARG A 64 -13.69 -1.91 3.47
N MET A 65 -14.04 -3.04 2.84
CA MET A 65 -15.37 -3.66 2.95
C MET A 65 -15.70 -4.15 4.37
N ILE A 66 -14.68 -4.53 5.16
CA ILE A 66 -14.86 -5.03 6.53
C ILE A 66 -14.48 -4.00 7.61
N SER A 67 -13.98 -2.83 7.21
CA SER A 67 -13.62 -1.74 8.12
C SER A 67 -14.85 -0.94 8.54
N PRO A 68 -14.80 -0.23 9.69
CA PRO A 68 -15.87 0.68 10.09
C PRO A 68 -16.26 1.67 8.97
N PRO A 69 -17.55 2.05 8.85
CA PRO A 69 -18.02 2.97 7.81
C PRO A 69 -17.26 4.29 7.76
N GLU A 70 -16.81 4.80 8.91
CA GLU A 70 -16.10 6.08 9.09
C GLU A 70 -14.61 6.02 8.70
N THR A 71 -14.14 4.86 8.20
CA THR A 71 -12.78 4.71 7.68
C THR A 71 -12.57 5.62 6.48
N SER A 72 -11.73 6.62 6.68
CA SER A 72 -11.52 7.75 5.76
C SER A 72 -10.04 8.08 5.59
N MET A 73 -9.14 7.27 6.17
CA MET A 73 -7.70 7.45 6.08
C MET A 73 -7.01 6.18 5.59
N LEU A 74 -5.98 6.34 4.78
CA LEU A 74 -5.11 5.26 4.30
C LEU A 74 -3.64 5.67 4.45
N LEU A 75 -2.84 4.80 5.05
CA LEU A 75 -1.39 4.87 4.98
C LEU A 75 -0.86 3.60 4.33
N LEU A 76 -0.30 3.75 3.13
CA LEU A 76 0.40 2.71 2.40
C LEU A 76 1.91 2.86 2.61
N THR A 77 2.57 1.84 3.12
CA THR A 77 4.03 1.81 3.30
C THR A 77 4.66 0.72 2.44
N ILE A 78 5.71 1.04 1.69
CA ILE A 78 6.48 0.04 0.93
C ILE A 78 7.97 0.17 1.28
N ILE A 79 8.59 -0.94 1.67
CA ILE A 79 10.03 -1.05 1.86
C ILE A 79 10.62 -1.90 0.74
N GLY A 80 11.56 -1.36 -0.04
CA GLY A 80 12.17 -2.13 -1.11
C GLY A 80 12.85 -1.29 -2.20
N PRO A 81 13.31 -1.92 -3.29
CA PRO A 81 14.01 -1.24 -4.38
C PRO A 81 13.01 -0.60 -5.35
N CYS A 82 12.28 0.42 -4.88
CA CYS A 82 11.38 1.25 -5.69
C CYS A 82 11.41 2.70 -5.20
N ASP A 83 10.86 3.60 -6.01
CA ASP A 83 10.63 5.00 -5.66
C ASP A 83 9.11 5.28 -5.53
N ALA A 84 8.77 6.35 -4.82
CA ALA A 84 7.38 6.72 -4.60
C ALA A 84 6.63 7.11 -5.89
N PRO A 85 7.21 7.87 -6.85
CA PRO A 85 6.54 8.17 -8.12
C PRO A 85 6.16 6.94 -8.95
N ALA A 86 7.02 5.91 -8.99
CA ALA A 86 6.77 4.66 -9.71
C ALA A 86 5.64 3.85 -9.07
N VAL A 87 5.56 3.84 -7.73
CA VAL A 87 4.45 3.21 -7.00
C VAL A 87 3.16 4.00 -7.21
N LEU A 88 3.21 5.33 -7.06
CA LEU A 88 2.05 6.21 -7.18
C LEU A 88 1.39 6.10 -8.56
N SER A 89 2.17 6.19 -9.63
CA SER A 89 1.64 6.09 -11.01
C SER A 89 0.95 4.75 -11.27
N ARG A 90 1.52 3.63 -10.79
CA ARG A 90 0.91 2.30 -10.88
C ARG A 90 -0.35 2.20 -10.04
N TRP A 91 -0.32 2.72 -8.81
CA TRP A 91 -1.48 2.73 -7.93
C TRP A 91 -2.65 3.50 -8.57
N GLN A 92 -2.39 4.70 -9.06
CA GLN A 92 -3.38 5.53 -9.75
C GLN A 92 -3.95 4.83 -10.99
N ALA A 93 -3.09 4.22 -11.82
CA ALA A 93 -3.54 3.45 -12.97
C ALA A 93 -4.47 2.30 -12.55
N ARG A 94 -4.12 1.53 -11.52
CA ARG A 94 -4.95 0.42 -11.02
C ARG A 94 -6.27 0.89 -10.40
N VAL A 95 -6.24 1.95 -9.59
CA VAL A 95 -7.46 2.53 -8.99
C VAL A 95 -8.38 3.12 -10.05
N SER A 96 -7.83 3.84 -11.04
CA SER A 96 -8.64 4.46 -12.10
C SER A 96 -9.35 3.42 -12.99
N GLY A 97 -8.73 2.25 -13.19
CA GLY A 97 -9.31 1.13 -13.91
C GLY A 97 -10.27 0.25 -13.10
N ASP A 98 -10.46 0.50 -11.81
CA ASP A 98 -11.28 -0.33 -10.92
C ASP A 98 -12.36 0.52 -10.22
N GLN A 99 -13.63 0.28 -10.56
CA GLN A 99 -14.75 1.08 -10.05
C GLN A 99 -14.88 1.01 -8.52
N ILE A 100 -14.61 -0.15 -7.91
CA ILE A 100 -14.75 -0.34 -6.46
C ILE A 100 -13.59 0.36 -5.75
N ALA A 101 -12.36 0.18 -6.25
CA ALA A 101 -11.19 0.86 -5.68
C ALA A 101 -11.37 2.39 -5.74
N ARG A 102 -11.85 2.91 -6.88
CA ARG A 102 -12.14 4.33 -7.06
C ARG A 102 -13.19 4.83 -6.07
N LEU A 103 -14.33 4.14 -5.95
CA LEU A 103 -15.38 4.50 -4.99
C LEU A 103 -14.85 4.62 -3.56
N TRP A 104 -14.01 3.68 -3.13
CA TRP A 104 -13.42 3.73 -1.80
C TRP A 104 -12.38 4.83 -1.65
N MET A 105 -11.56 5.07 -2.67
CA MET A 105 -10.60 6.17 -2.66
C MET A 105 -11.26 7.54 -2.63
N ASP A 106 -12.43 7.72 -3.26
CA ASP A 106 -13.20 8.97 -3.24
C ASP A 106 -13.75 9.31 -1.85
N GLN A 107 -13.93 8.30 -0.99
CA GLN A 107 -14.35 8.46 0.41
C GLN A 107 -13.18 8.71 1.36
N MET A 108 -11.93 8.61 0.89
CA MET A 108 -10.77 8.91 1.72
C MET A 108 -10.57 10.42 1.82
N GLU A 109 -10.51 10.94 3.03
CA GLU A 109 -10.08 12.30 3.32
C GLU A 109 -8.56 12.45 3.20
N LYS A 110 -7.83 11.40 3.56
CA LYS A 110 -6.37 11.36 3.48
C LYS A 110 -5.90 9.99 3.05
N ALA A 111 -5.06 9.94 2.03
CA ALA A 111 -4.39 8.71 1.61
C ALA A 111 -2.95 9.04 1.26
N ASP A 112 -2.01 8.48 2.03
CA ASP A 112 -0.59 8.74 1.89
C ASP A 112 0.16 7.45 1.52
N LEU A 113 1.20 7.63 0.72
CA LEU A 113 2.19 6.64 0.37
C LEU A 113 3.52 7.04 1.01
N ALA A 114 4.11 6.14 1.78
CA ALA A 114 5.48 6.21 2.26
C ALA A 114 6.32 5.10 1.60
N VAL A 115 7.36 5.47 0.87
CA VAL A 115 8.32 4.50 0.30
C VAL A 115 9.68 4.68 0.94
N THR A 116 10.22 3.58 1.48
CA THR A 116 11.57 3.54 2.03
C THR A 116 12.44 2.64 1.16
N PRO A 117 13.36 3.22 0.36
CA PRO A 117 14.34 2.44 -0.38
C PRO A 117 15.14 1.55 0.57
N LYS A 118 15.46 0.32 0.15
CA LYS A 118 16.23 -0.60 1.00
C LYS A 118 17.58 0.01 1.38
N GLY A 119 17.82 0.18 2.69
CA GLY A 119 19.03 0.80 3.24
C GLY A 119 18.97 2.32 3.41
N ALA A 120 17.86 2.97 3.06
CA ALA A 120 17.65 4.38 3.31
C ALA A 120 17.12 4.64 4.73
N VAL A 121 17.49 5.79 5.30
CA VAL A 121 17.01 6.26 6.61
C VAL A 121 15.73 7.10 6.47
N ALA A 122 15.45 7.64 5.28
CA ALA A 122 14.33 8.52 5.02
C ALA A 122 13.32 7.90 4.04
N SER A 123 12.03 8.12 4.32
CA SER A 123 10.93 7.76 3.43
C SER A 123 10.56 8.91 2.50
N GLN A 124 10.20 8.57 1.26
CA GLN A 124 9.55 9.49 0.33
C GLN A 124 8.04 9.45 0.57
N TYR A 125 7.41 10.62 0.68
CA TYR A 125 5.98 10.75 0.97
C TYR A 125 5.23 11.37 -0.19
N HIS A 126 4.14 10.73 -0.60
CA HIS A 126 3.26 11.21 -1.67
C HIS A 126 1.79 11.01 -1.28
N SER A 127 0.92 11.91 -1.70
CA SER A 127 -0.52 11.64 -1.60
C SER A 127 -0.95 10.66 -2.69
N LEU A 128 -1.76 9.68 -2.32
CA LEU A 128 -2.45 8.77 -3.24
C LEU A 128 -3.73 9.41 -3.80
N LEU A 129 -4.19 10.52 -3.23
CA LEU A 129 -5.36 11.25 -3.71
C LEU A 129 -4.98 12.11 -4.91
N PRO A 130 -5.86 12.24 -5.92
CA PRO A 130 -5.63 13.14 -7.04
C PRO A 130 -5.50 14.58 -6.54
N THR A 131 -4.70 15.36 -7.25
CA THR A 131 -4.56 16.78 -6.92
C THR A 131 -5.88 17.50 -7.19
N LYS A 132 -6.17 18.57 -6.45
CA LYS A 132 -7.49 19.25 -6.44
C LYS A 132 -8.00 19.69 -7.83
N GLY A 133 -7.13 19.79 -8.84
CA GLY A 133 -7.48 20.10 -10.24
C GLY A 133 -8.02 18.93 -11.07
N GLU A 134 -7.77 17.68 -10.68
CA GLU A 134 -8.18 16.48 -11.45
C GLU A 134 -9.57 15.98 -11.05
N ARG A 135 -10.07 16.34 -9.86
CA ARG A 135 -11.40 15.95 -9.38
C ARG A 135 -12.56 16.65 -10.11
N ALA A 136 -12.29 17.69 -10.91
CA ALA A 136 -13.30 18.50 -11.58
C ALA A 136 -13.75 17.96 -12.95
N ASN A 137 -13.03 16.99 -13.53
CA ASN A 137 -13.29 16.48 -14.89
C ASN A 137 -13.90 15.07 -14.93
N GLY A 138 -14.40 14.56 -13.81
CA GLY A 138 -15.10 13.28 -13.72
C GLY A 138 -16.62 13.45 -13.69
N VAL A 139 -17.19 14.02 -14.76
CA VAL A 139 -18.63 13.92 -15.08
C VAL A 139 -18.77 13.11 -16.36
#